data_AF-A0AAV0TPA9-F1
#
_entry.id   AF-A0AAV0TPA9-F1
#
_cell.length_a   1.000
_cell.length_b   1.000
_cell.length_c   1.000
_cell.angle_alpha   90.00
_cell.angle_beta   90.00
_cell.angle_gamma   90.00
#
_symmetry.space_group_name_H-M   'P 1'
#
loop_
_entity.id
_entity.type
_entity.pdbx_description
1 polymer ?
#
loop_
_entity_poly.entity_id
_entity_poly.type
_entity_poly.pdbx_seq_one_letter_code
_entity_poly.pdbx_strand_id
1 'polypeptide(L)'
;MAQPSRVLTFRGHRKSVNALLCEEALHPNMLVSGSDDGTCRLWDVRTARVTKCLNVKKALDADEEDESAVNSLAFGKATTGAESAYLYVAASRKVPTFDVR
;
A
#
# COMPACT_ATOMS: atom_id res chain seq x y z
N MET A 1 22.18 -21.83 17.20
CA MET A 1 20.90 -21.42 16.56
C MET A 1 21.24 -20.53 15.38
N ALA A 2 20.73 -20.84 14.18
CA ALA A 2 20.97 -20.00 13.01
C ALA A 2 20.14 -18.71 13.12
N GLN A 3 20.78 -17.57 12.87
CA GLN A 3 20.10 -16.28 12.80
C GLN A 3 19.29 -16.22 11.49
N PRO A 4 18.07 -15.67 11.49
CA PRO A 4 17.34 -15.45 10.25
C PRO A 4 18.14 -14.50 9.35
N SER A 5 18.40 -14.92 8.11
CA SER A 5 19.05 -14.08 7.11
C SER A 5 18.00 -13.28 6.34
N ARG A 6 18.28 -11.99 6.13
CA ARG A 6 17.43 -11.12 5.30
C ARG A 6 17.49 -11.58 3.85
N VAL A 7 16.35 -11.98 3.29
CA VAL A 7 16.24 -12.48 1.91
C VAL A 7 16.12 -11.34 0.89
N LEU A 8 15.27 -10.35 1.16
CA LEU A 8 14.95 -9.28 0.20
C LEU A 8 14.67 -7.95 0.93
N THR A 9 14.84 -6.82 0.24
CA THR A 9 14.48 -5.49 0.75
C THR A 9 13.86 -4.65 -0.35
N PHE A 10 12.62 -4.22 -0.12
CA PHE A 10 11.90 -3.32 -1.01
C PHE A 10 12.32 -1.88 -0.69
N ARG A 11 12.87 -1.16 -1.68
CA ARG A 11 13.38 0.21 -1.50
C ARG A 11 12.58 1.17 -2.37
N GLY A 12 12.13 2.28 -1.79
CA GLY A 12 11.43 3.31 -2.57
C GLY A 12 10.67 4.35 -1.75
N HIS A 13 10.19 4.01 -0.53
CA HIS A 13 9.61 5.00 0.37
C HIS A 13 10.66 6.00 0.85
N ARG A 14 10.23 7.24 1.06
CA ARG A 14 11.09 8.36 1.48
C ARG A 14 11.04 8.63 2.99
N LYS A 15 10.07 8.03 3.69
CA LYS A 15 9.89 8.09 5.14
C LYS A 15 9.52 6.70 5.67
N SER A 16 9.16 6.61 6.95
CA SER A 16 8.82 5.36 7.63
C SER A 16 7.69 4.61 6.94
N VAL A 17 7.87 3.28 6.82
CA VAL A 17 6.80 2.37 6.37
C VAL A 17 6.03 1.93 7.61
N ASN A 18 4.73 2.20 7.62
CA ASN A 18 3.89 1.99 8.81
C ASN A 18 2.90 0.84 8.62
N ALA A 19 2.50 0.57 7.37
CA ALA A 19 1.51 -0.44 7.04
C ALA A 19 2.01 -1.34 5.92
N LEU A 20 1.67 -2.62 6.00
CA LEU A 20 1.91 -3.63 4.97
C LEU A 20 0.67 -4.51 4.81
N LEU A 21 0.38 -4.90 3.57
CA LEU A 21 -0.74 -5.77 3.23
C LEU A 21 -0.35 -6.64 2.03
N CYS A 22 -0.44 -7.96 2.18
CA CYS A 22 -0.29 -8.90 1.07
C CYS A 22 -1.65 -9.16 0.44
N GLU A 23 -1.72 -9.17 -0.89
CA GLU A 23 -2.87 -9.70 -1.60
C GLU A 23 -2.54 -11.06 -2.18
N GLU A 24 -3.23 -12.09 -1.72
CA GLU A 24 -2.98 -13.47 -2.17
C GLU A 24 -4.16 -14.05 -2.95
N ALA A 25 -5.37 -13.49 -2.80
CA ALA A 25 -6.58 -14.06 -3.39
C ALA A 25 -6.83 -13.62 -4.83
N LEU A 26 -6.58 -12.34 -5.17
CA LEU A 26 -6.85 -11.76 -6.49
C LEU A 26 -5.56 -11.49 -7.27
N HIS A 27 -4.50 -11.09 -6.60
CA HIS A 27 -3.24 -10.69 -7.24
C HIS A 27 -2.05 -11.36 -6.54
N PRO A 28 -1.85 -12.67 -6.74
CA PRO A 28 -0.76 -13.39 -6.09
C PRO A 28 0.56 -12.72 -6.44
N ASN A 29 1.45 -12.59 -5.45
CA ASN A 29 2.73 -11.88 -5.53
C ASN A 29 2.64 -10.35 -5.47
N MET A 30 1.51 -9.79 -5.04
CA MET A 30 1.41 -8.37 -4.77
C MET A 30 1.54 -8.07 -3.27
N LEU A 31 2.48 -7.19 -2.94
CA LEU A 31 2.58 -6.56 -1.62
C LEU A 31 2.19 -5.10 -1.75
N VAL A 32 1.51 -4.57 -0.75
CA VAL A 32 1.23 -3.14 -0.62
C VAL A 32 1.85 -2.62 0.67
N SER A 33 2.47 -1.46 0.59
CA SER A 33 2.98 -0.74 1.75
C SER A 33 2.42 0.68 1.82
N GLY A 34 2.22 1.20 3.03
CA GLY A 34 1.82 2.57 3.32
C GLY A 34 2.86 3.25 4.22
N SER A 35 3.08 4.56 4.03
CA SER A 35 4.18 5.28 4.66
C SER A 35 3.83 6.72 5.04
N ASP A 36 4.65 7.30 5.92
CA ASP A 36 4.63 8.72 6.29
C ASP A 36 4.94 9.67 5.12
N ASP A 37 5.49 9.16 4.02
CA ASP A 37 5.75 9.94 2.80
C ASP A 37 4.48 10.27 2.00
N GLY A 38 3.30 9.94 2.52
CA GLY A 38 2.02 10.25 1.91
C GLY A 38 1.68 9.35 0.73
N THR A 39 2.35 8.19 0.60
CA THR A 39 2.15 7.27 -0.51
C THR A 39 1.85 5.85 -0.05
N CYS A 40 1.06 5.14 -0.87
CA CYS A 40 1.03 3.68 -0.88
C CYS A 40 1.81 3.16 -2.09
N ARG A 41 2.59 2.10 -1.92
CA ARG A 41 3.31 1.44 -3.02
C ARG A 41 2.84 0.02 -3.16
N LEU A 42 2.56 -0.37 -4.39
CA LEU A 42 2.30 -1.75 -4.78
C LEU A 42 3.60 -2.32 -5.34
N TRP A 43 3.93 -3.54 -4.93
CA TRP A 43 5.18 -4.20 -5.27
C TRP A 43 4.91 -5.57 -5.88
N ASP A 44 5.67 -5.93 -6.89
CA ASP A 44 5.83 -7.33 -7.29
C ASP A 44 6.89 -7.97 -6.39
N VAL A 45 6.49 -8.92 -5.54
CA VAL A 45 7.39 -9.53 -4.56
C VAL A 45 8.49 -10.38 -5.20
N ARG A 46 8.31 -10.84 -6.44
CA ARG A 46 9.31 -11.65 -7.16
C ARG A 46 10.49 -10.80 -7.63
N THR A 47 10.23 -9.53 -7.92
CA THR A 47 11.23 -8.62 -8.49
C THR A 47 11.65 -7.50 -7.55
N ALA A 48 10.94 -7.32 -6.42
CA ALA A 48 11.09 -6.20 -5.50
C ALA A 48 10.89 -4.81 -6.13
N ARG A 49 10.18 -4.76 -7.27
CA ARG A 49 9.92 -3.52 -8.00
C ARG A 49 8.55 -2.97 -7.67
N VAL A 50 8.49 -1.64 -7.59
CA VAL A 50 7.22 -0.91 -7.50
C VAL A 50 6.48 -1.08 -8.82
N THR A 51 5.26 -1.59 -8.77
CA THR A 51 4.36 -1.68 -9.92
C THR A 51 3.48 -0.44 -10.02
N LYS A 52 2.97 0.06 -8.89
CA LYS A 52 2.19 1.30 -8.80
C LYS A 52 2.57 2.09 -7.54
N CYS A 53 2.47 3.41 -7.63
CA CYS A 53 2.63 4.34 -6.52
C CYS A 53 1.39 5.23 -6.43
N LEU A 54 0.64 5.13 -5.34
CA LEU A 54 -0.58 5.88 -5.10
C LEU A 54 -0.25 7.08 -4.20
N ASN A 55 -0.55 8.28 -4.69
CA ASN A 55 -0.35 9.50 -3.92
C ASN A 55 -1.59 9.76 -3.05
N VAL A 56 -1.50 9.35 -1.78
CA VAL A 56 -2.58 9.49 -0.81
C VAL A 56 -2.74 10.95 -0.41
N LYS A 57 -1.64 11.70 -0.25
CA LYS A 57 -1.70 13.14 0.04
C LYS A 57 -2.57 13.90 -0.97
N LYS A 58 -2.41 13.59 -2.26
CA LYS A 58 -3.24 14.16 -3.34
C LYS A 58 -4.71 13.74 -3.23
N ALA A 59 -4.99 12.48 -2.88
CA ALA A 59 -6.36 11.99 -2.72
C ALA A 59 -7.08 12.56 -1.48
N LEU A 60 -6.33 13.09 -0.51
CA LEU A 60 -6.87 13.71 0.69
C LEU A 60 -7.19 15.20 0.51
N ASP A 61 -6.80 15.80 -0.63
CA ASP A 61 -6.75 17.25 -0.83
C ASP A 61 -6.05 17.96 0.34
N ALA A 62 -4.97 17.35 0.84
CA ALA A 62 -4.27 17.84 2.01
C ALA A 62 -3.28 18.95 1.61
N ASP A 63 -3.60 20.19 1.99
CA ASP A 63 -2.71 21.34 1.85
C ASP A 63 -1.55 21.32 2.86
N GLU A 64 -1.72 20.62 3.99
CA GLU A 64 -0.72 20.53 5.05
C GLU A 64 0.20 19.30 4.93
N GLU A 65 1.47 19.46 5.32
CA GLU A 65 2.51 18.43 5.14
C GLU A 65 2.38 17.22 6.06
N ASP A 66 1.71 17.34 7.21
CA ASP A 66 1.67 16.27 8.24
C ASP A 66 0.40 15.40 8.23
N GLU A 67 -0.64 15.72 7.46
CA GLU A 67 -1.90 14.96 7.44
C GLU A 67 -1.94 13.82 6.39
N SER A 68 -0.82 13.25 5.98
CA SER A 68 -0.83 12.22 4.90
C SER A 68 -0.26 10.86 5.29
N ALA A 69 0.15 10.67 6.53
CA ALA A 69 0.64 9.38 7.01
C ALA A 69 -0.39 8.27 6.80
N VAL A 70 0.05 7.20 6.13
CA VAL A 70 -0.76 6.00 5.94
C VAL A 70 -0.49 5.04 7.09
N ASN A 71 -1.52 4.67 7.84
CA ASN A 71 -1.38 3.87 9.06
C ASN A 71 -2.02 2.49 8.97
N SER A 72 -2.96 2.27 8.05
CA SER A 72 -3.57 0.96 7.86
C SER A 72 -4.08 0.79 6.43
N LEU A 73 -4.15 -0.46 5.98
CA LEU A 73 -4.52 -0.86 4.64
C LEU A 73 -5.47 -2.05 4.71
N ALA A 74 -6.47 -2.10 3.83
CA ALA A 74 -7.33 -3.27 3.66
C ALA A 74 -7.73 -3.47 2.20
N PHE A 75 -7.79 -4.72 1.75
CA PHE A 75 -8.35 -5.07 0.46
C PHE A 75 -9.85 -5.31 0.56
N GLY A 76 -10.60 -4.65 -0.31
CA GLY A 76 -12.01 -4.90 -0.56
C GLY A 76 -12.19 -5.76 -1.81
N LYS A 77 -13.11 -6.72 -1.73
CA LYS A 77 -13.65 -7.40 -2.90
C LYS A 77 -14.91 -6.67 -3.34
N ALA A 78 -15.04 -6.34 -4.63
CA ALA A 78 -16.36 -6.04 -5.18
C ALA A 78 -17.26 -7.29 -5.03
N THR A 79 -18.44 -7.12 -4.44
CA THR A 79 -19.40 -8.21 -4.28
C THR A 79 -19.81 -8.75 -5.65
N THR A 80 -19.66 -10.07 -5.82
CA THR A 80 -20.19 -10.93 -6.90
C THR A 80 -20.08 -10.39 -8.33
N GLY A 81 -19.05 -10.85 -9.06
CA GLY A 81 -19.02 -10.82 -10.53
C GLY A 81 -18.09 -9.79 -11.16
N ALA A 82 -17.46 -8.91 -10.38
CA ALA A 82 -16.48 -7.96 -10.88
C ALA A 82 -15.10 -8.21 -10.24
N GLU A 83 -14.07 -8.38 -11.08
CA GLU A 83 -12.66 -8.51 -10.68
C GLU A 83 -12.07 -7.17 -10.19
N SER A 84 -12.81 -6.43 -9.38
CA SER A 84 -12.36 -5.12 -8.87
C SER A 84 -11.79 -5.32 -7.46
N ALA A 85 -10.48 -5.18 -7.34
CA ALA A 85 -9.79 -5.09 -6.07
C ALA A 85 -9.76 -3.61 -5.64
N TYR A 86 -10.40 -3.30 -4.53
CA TYR A 86 -10.31 -1.98 -3.91
C TYR A 86 -9.26 -2.00 -2.80
N LEU A 87 -8.44 -0.97 -2.72
CA LEU A 87 -7.55 -0.71 -1.60
C LEU A 87 -8.12 0.41 -0.75
N TYR A 88 -8.53 0.09 0.47
CA TYR A 88 -8.90 1.06 1.50
C TYR A 88 -7.65 1.46 2.27
N VAL A 89 -7.44 2.76 2.42
CA VAL A 89 -6.25 3.32 3.04
C VAL A 89 -6.67 4.21 4.19
N ALA A 90 -6.29 3.89 5.42
CA ALA A 90 -6.51 4.77 6.56
C ALA A 90 -5.38 5.81 6.62
N ALA A 91 -5.71 7.09 6.39
CA ALA A 91 -4.76 8.19 6.43
C ALA A 91 -5.42 9.47 6.96
N SER A 92 -4.77 10.12 7.94
CA SER A 92 -5.35 11.26 8.68
C SER A 92 -6.79 10.95 9.17
N ARG A 93 -7.76 11.80 8.83
CA ARG A 93 -9.17 11.72 9.23
C ARG A 93 -10.06 11.05 8.17
N LYS A 94 -9.48 10.47 7.12
CA LYS A 94 -10.23 9.93 5.97
C LYS A 94 -9.78 8.51 5.64
N VAL A 95 -10.64 7.80 4.91
CA VAL A 95 -10.33 6.48 4.34
C VAL A 95 -10.49 6.53 2.83
N PRO A 96 -9.51 7.06 2.07
CA PRO A 96 -9.55 7.01 0.62
C PRO A 96 -9.57 5.56 0.12
N THR A 97 -10.35 5.34 -0.94
CA THR A 97 -10.48 4.05 -1.63
C THR A 97 -9.86 4.17 -3.01
N PHE A 98 -9.00 3.22 -3.38
CA PHE A 98 -8.38 3.16 -4.70
C PHE A 98 -8.78 1.89 -5.43
N ASP A 99 -9.11 2.01 -6.70
CA ASP A 99 -9.21 0.85 -7.59
C ASP A 99 -7.80 0.45 -8.04
N VAL A 100 -7.40 -0.80 -7.80
CA VAL A 100 -6.03 -1.26 -8.08
C VAL A 100 -5.92 -2.25 -9.23
N ARG A 101 -7.00 -2.49 -9.99
CA ARG A 101 -7.00 -3.29 -11.23
C ARG A 101 -5.88 -2.90 -12.20
#